data_AF-A0A562HDA1-F1
#
_entry.id   AF-A0A562HDA1-F1
#
_cell.length_a   1.000
_cell.length_b   1.000
_cell.length_c   1.000
_cell.angle_alpha   90.00
_cell.angle_beta   90.00
_cell.angle_gamma   90.00
#
_symmetry.space_group_name_H-M   'P 1'
#
loop_
_entity.id
_entity.type
_entity.pdbx_description
1 polymer ?
#
loop_
_entity_poly.entity_id
_entity_poly.type
_entity_poly.pdbx_seq_one_letter_code
_entity_poly.pdbx_strand_id
1 'polypeptide(L)'
;MELRSRLTLIGSCTCLPFENASFDAVLSMNGFHAFPNKDKAFKETSRVLKNGGMFCGCFYIKGENRRTDLIVKQVLARKGWFAPPFYTLEELRSELSRYYSSINVCNDAAMVYFKCLK
;
A
#
# COMPACT_ATOMS: atom_id res chain seq x y z
N MET A 1 9.79 30.77 -6.50
CA MET A 1 9.04 29.50 -6.37
C MET A 1 9.91 28.42 -6.99
N GLU A 2 10.80 27.81 -6.20
CA GLU A 2 11.68 26.75 -6.71
C GLU A 2 10.85 25.54 -7.14
N LEU A 3 11.04 25.12 -8.38
CA LEU A 3 10.58 23.83 -8.86
C LEU A 3 11.30 22.77 -8.02
N ARG A 4 10.57 22.16 -7.07
CA ARG A 4 11.03 20.95 -6.39
C ARG A 4 11.46 19.94 -7.45
N SER A 5 12.71 19.50 -7.39
CA SER A 5 13.27 18.49 -8.29
C SER A 5 12.37 17.26 -8.28
N ARG A 6 11.91 16.84 -9.46
CA ARG A 6 11.11 15.62 -9.64
C ARG A 6 12.05 14.55 -10.18
N LEU A 7 12.11 13.42 -9.48
CA LEU A 7 12.82 12.24 -9.92
C LEU A 7 11.82 11.13 -10.24
N THR A 8 11.92 10.57 -11.44
CA THR A 8 11.16 9.38 -11.85
C THR A 8 12.12 8.22 -12.00
N LEU A 9 11.84 7.10 -11.33
CA LEU A 9 12.66 5.90 -11.38
C LEU A 9 11.83 4.70 -11.84
N ILE A 10 12.46 3.80 -12.59
CA ILE A 10 11.94 2.47 -12.84
C ILE A 10 12.46 1.57 -11.72
N GLY A 11 11.58 0.84 -11.05
CA GLY A 11 11.98 -0.02 -9.94
C GLY A 11 10.83 -0.84 -9.38
N SER A 12 11.14 -1.63 -8.36
CA SER A 12 10.16 -2.44 -7.63
C SER A 12 9.89 -1.85 -6.26
N CYS A 13 8.61 -1.79 -5.86
CA CYS A 13 8.20 -1.44 -4.51
C CYS A 13 8.70 -2.44 -3.44
N THR A 14 9.19 -3.61 -3.87
CA THR A 14 9.79 -4.64 -3.00
C THR A 14 11.32 -4.55 -2.91
N CYS A 15 11.93 -3.55 -3.55
CA CYS A 15 13.37 -3.26 -3.50
C CYS A 15 13.60 -1.79 -3.89
N LEU A 16 13.29 -0.88 -2.98
CA LEU A 16 13.39 0.56 -3.25
C LEU A 16 14.86 0.99 -3.23
N PRO A 17 15.37 1.70 -4.26
CA PRO A 17 16.78 2.07 -4.39
C PRO A 17 17.11 3.33 -3.54
N PHE A 18 16.62 3.36 -2.32
CA PHE A 18 16.80 4.45 -1.38
C PHE A 18 17.33 3.92 -0.05
N GLU A 19 18.09 4.75 0.66
CA GLU A 19 18.58 4.43 1.98
C GLU A 19 17.43 4.37 3.00
N ASN A 20 17.72 3.83 4.19
CA ASN A 20 16.78 3.82 5.29
C ASN A 20 16.43 5.26 5.69
N ALA A 21 15.18 5.51 6.10
CA ALA A 21 14.77 6.82 6.60
C ALA A 21 15.04 8.01 5.65
N SER A 22 14.90 7.78 4.34
CA SER A 22 15.10 8.81 3.30
C SER A 22 13.93 9.79 3.16
N PHE A 23 12.70 9.37 3.49
CA PHE A 23 11.49 10.15 3.20
C PHE A 23 10.69 10.53 4.44
N ASP A 24 10.14 11.74 4.43
CA ASP A 24 9.17 12.22 5.43
C ASP A 24 7.75 11.68 5.16
N ALA A 25 7.45 11.33 3.90
CA ALA A 25 6.18 10.75 3.51
C ALA A 25 6.31 9.76 2.35
N VAL A 26 5.49 8.71 2.38
CA VAL A 26 5.30 7.75 1.29
C VAL A 26 3.81 7.69 0.95
N LEU A 27 3.49 7.76 -0.35
CA LEU A 27 2.13 7.67 -0.87
C LEU A 27 2.03 6.46 -1.83
N SER A 28 1.09 5.55 -1.59
CA SER A 28 0.78 4.44 -2.49
C SER A 28 -0.70 4.48 -2.92
N MET A 29 -0.94 4.96 -4.14
CA MET A 29 -2.28 5.02 -4.73
C MET A 29 -2.53 3.80 -5.61
N ASN A 30 -3.48 2.96 -5.23
CA ASN A 30 -3.90 1.77 -5.96
C ASN A 30 -2.75 0.78 -6.26
N GLY A 31 -1.79 0.66 -5.35
CA GLY A 31 -0.59 -0.18 -5.53
C GLY A 31 -0.72 -1.60 -4.98
N PHE A 32 -1.00 -1.72 -3.68
CA PHE A 32 -0.76 -2.98 -2.95
C PHE A 32 -1.53 -4.20 -3.45
N HIS A 33 -2.74 -4.04 -3.99
CA HIS A 33 -3.50 -5.15 -4.57
C HIS A 33 -2.87 -5.72 -5.85
N ALA A 34 -2.01 -4.97 -6.53
CA ALA A 34 -1.27 -5.40 -7.72
C ALA A 34 0.10 -6.01 -7.38
N PHE A 35 0.58 -5.85 -6.13
CA PHE A 35 1.91 -6.33 -5.76
C PHE A 35 1.91 -7.83 -5.40
N PRO A 36 2.80 -8.64 -5.99
CA PRO A 36 2.86 -10.07 -5.71
C PRO A 36 3.38 -10.36 -4.30
N ASN A 37 4.33 -9.57 -3.80
CA ASN A 37 4.86 -9.71 -2.44
C ASN A 37 4.59 -8.43 -1.64
N LYS A 38 3.40 -8.38 -1.02
CA LYS A 38 2.90 -7.21 -0.28
C LYS A 38 3.67 -6.97 1.01
N ASP A 39 3.99 -8.03 1.74
CA ASP A 39 4.79 -7.95 2.98
C ASP A 39 6.14 -7.28 2.72
N LYS A 40 6.84 -7.68 1.64
CA LYS A 40 8.12 -7.05 1.27
C LYS A 40 7.92 -5.59 0.86
N ALA A 41 6.83 -5.26 0.18
CA ALA A 41 6.50 -3.87 -0.14
C ALA A 41 6.21 -3.04 1.12
N PHE A 42 5.44 -3.54 2.09
CA PHE A 42 5.21 -2.86 3.36
C PHE A 42 6.51 -2.64 4.12
N LYS A 43 7.36 -3.68 4.22
CA LYS A 43 8.68 -3.58 4.83
C LYS A 43 9.55 -2.51 4.18
N GLU A 44 9.61 -2.47 2.84
CA GLU A 44 10.36 -1.45 2.12
C GLU A 44 9.79 -0.05 2.31
N THR A 45 8.47 0.12 2.27
CA THR A 45 7.83 1.43 2.52
C THR A 45 8.14 1.94 3.93
N SER A 46 8.08 1.08 4.94
CA SER A 46 8.48 1.44 6.30
C SER A 46 9.98 1.73 6.38
N ARG A 47 10.84 0.92 5.75
CA ARG A 47 12.29 1.08 5.78
C ARG A 47 12.74 2.45 5.29
N VAL A 48 12.22 2.90 4.15
CA VAL A 48 12.60 4.20 3.55
C VAL A 48 11.96 5.39 4.27
N LEU A 49 10.97 5.16 5.14
CA LEU A 49 10.31 6.21 5.89
C LEU A 49 11.06 6.52 7.20
N LYS A 50 11.22 7.82 7.48
CA LYS A 50 11.78 8.31 8.75
C LYS A 50 10.88 7.93 9.93
N ASN A 51 11.43 7.86 11.14
CA ASN A 51 10.63 7.80 12.36
C ASN A 51 9.79 9.09 12.46
N GLY A 52 8.51 8.97 12.77
CA GLY A 52 7.51 10.04 12.69
C GLY A 52 7.02 10.34 11.27
N GLY A 53 7.56 9.68 10.25
CA GLY A 53 7.15 9.86 8.86
C GLY A 53 5.77 9.28 8.57
N MET A 54 5.12 9.82 7.54
CA MET A 54 3.75 9.45 7.17
C MET A 54 3.71 8.44 6.03
N PHE A 55 2.94 7.38 6.20
CA PHE A 55 2.57 6.48 5.10
C PHE A 55 1.07 6.57 4.84
N CYS A 56 0.66 6.88 3.61
CA CYS A 56 -0.74 6.88 3.22
C CYS A 56 -0.95 6.16 1.90
N GLY A 57 -2.16 5.66 1.71
CA GLY A 57 -2.49 4.98 0.47
C GLY A 57 -3.92 4.51 0.40
N CYS A 58 -4.23 3.94 -0.76
CA CYS A 58 -5.51 3.29 -1.01
C CYS A 58 -5.33 2.09 -1.92
N PHE A 59 -6.16 1.06 -1.74
CA PHE A 59 -6.19 -0.10 -2.64
C PHE A 59 -7.44 -0.95 -2.40
N TYR A 60 -7.64 -1.97 -3.23
CA TYR A 60 -8.73 -2.92 -3.09
C TYR A 60 -8.61 -3.76 -1.81
N ILE A 61 -9.69 -3.89 -1.06
CA ILE A 61 -9.81 -4.72 0.13
C ILE A 61 -10.92 -5.76 -0.08
N LYS A 62 -10.62 -7.01 0.23
CA LYS A 62 -11.52 -8.15 0.02
C LYS A 62 -12.56 -8.22 1.13
N GLY A 63 -13.78 -8.63 0.77
CA GLY A 63 -14.86 -8.92 1.72
C GLY A 63 -15.82 -7.77 1.95
N GLU A 64 -15.47 -6.56 1.51
CA GLU A 64 -16.28 -5.36 1.75
C GLU A 64 -17.35 -5.14 0.67
N ASN A 65 -17.20 -5.72 -0.53
CA ASN A 65 -18.22 -5.60 -1.58
C ASN A 65 -18.28 -6.85 -2.47
N ARG A 66 -19.35 -7.65 -2.29
CA ARG A 66 -19.54 -8.91 -3.02
C ARG A 66 -19.49 -8.77 -4.55
N ARG A 67 -20.02 -7.68 -5.12
CA ARG A 67 -20.00 -7.48 -6.59
C ARG A 67 -18.58 -7.22 -7.08
N THR A 68 -17.83 -6.37 -6.37
CA THR A 68 -16.43 -6.07 -6.70
C THR A 68 -15.55 -7.29 -6.53
N ASP A 69 -15.72 -8.04 -5.44
CA ASP A 69 -14.97 -9.28 -5.17
C ASP A 69 -15.16 -10.31 -6.29
N LEU A 70 -16.38 -10.43 -6.84
CA LEU A 70 -16.65 -11.29 -7.99
C LEU A 70 -15.89 -10.82 -9.24
N ILE A 71 -15.88 -9.51 -9.54
CA ILE A 71 -15.15 -8.95 -10.67
C ILE A 71 -13.64 -9.17 -10.51
N VAL A 72 -13.11 -8.91 -9.32
CA VAL A 72 -11.69 -9.13 -8.99
C VAL A 72 -11.33 -10.59 -9.21
N LYS A 73 -12.09 -11.52 -8.63
CA LYS A 73 -11.83 -12.96 -8.75
C LYS A 73 -11.95 -13.48 -10.18
N GLN A 74 -12.99 -13.08 -10.91
CA GLN A 74 -13.30 -13.66 -12.21
C GLN A 74 -12.52 -13.02 -13.36
N VAL A 75 -12.10 -11.76 -13.21
CA VAL A 75 -11.48 -10.96 -14.28
C VAL A 75 -10.11 -10.45 -13.87
N LEU A 76 -10.04 -9.54 -12.89
CA LEU A 76 -8.82 -8.74 -12.64
C LEU A 76 -7.64 -9.61 -12.17
N ALA A 77 -7.90 -10.57 -11.29
CA ALA A 77 -6.89 -11.50 -10.82
C ALA A 77 -6.45 -12.48 -11.91
N ARG A 78 -7.41 -13.01 -12.69
CA ARG A 78 -7.12 -13.95 -13.79
C ARG A 78 -6.30 -13.31 -14.91
N LYS A 79 -6.50 -12.01 -15.17
CA LYS A 79 -5.69 -11.22 -16.10
C LYS A 79 -4.32 -10.84 -15.55
N GLY A 80 -4.03 -11.14 -14.27
CA GLY A 80 -2.77 -10.78 -13.62
C GLY A 80 -2.65 -9.30 -13.24
N TRP A 81 -3.73 -8.52 -13.37
CA TRP A 81 -3.73 -7.10 -12.98
C TRP A 81 -3.75 -6.95 -11.46
N PHE A 82 -4.41 -7.87 -10.76
CA PHE A 82 -4.49 -7.94 -9.32
C PHE A 82 -3.79 -9.23 -8.86
N ALA A 83 -2.81 -9.11 -7.97
CA ALA A 83 -2.02 -10.24 -7.51
C ALA A 83 -2.57 -10.77 -6.18
N PRO A 84 -3.16 -11.98 -6.11
CA PRO A 84 -3.58 -12.58 -4.84
C PRO A 84 -2.35 -12.95 -3.97
N PRO A 85 -2.52 -13.14 -2.64
CA PRO A 85 -3.75 -12.98 -1.86
C PRO A 85 -4.12 -11.50 -1.65
N PHE A 86 -5.40 -11.25 -1.33
CA PHE A 86 -5.93 -9.91 -1.06
C PHE A 86 -6.30 -9.79 0.41
N TYR A 87 -5.88 -8.70 1.05
CA TYR A 87 -6.18 -8.44 2.46
C TYR A 87 -7.67 -8.17 2.68
N THR A 88 -8.18 -8.61 3.83
CA THR A 88 -9.37 -8.03 4.48
C THR A 88 -8.97 -6.80 5.29
N LEU A 89 -9.94 -5.99 5.73
CA LEU A 89 -9.65 -4.81 6.58
C LEU A 89 -8.89 -5.18 7.85
N GLU A 90 -9.25 -6.30 8.48
CA GLU A 90 -8.60 -6.77 9.70
C GLU A 90 -7.15 -7.19 9.44
N GLU A 91 -6.91 -7.97 8.39
CA GLU A 91 -5.56 -8.39 8.02
C GLU A 91 -4.67 -7.18 7.66
N LEU A 92 -5.24 -6.17 6.99
CA LEU A 92 -4.52 -4.94 6.70
C LEU A 92 -4.16 -4.17 7.97
N ARG A 93 -5.09 -4.01 8.92
CA ARG A 93 -4.80 -3.35 10.20
C ARG A 93 -3.68 -4.09 10.94
N SER A 94 -3.74 -5.41 10.95
CA SER A 94 -2.70 -6.26 11.53
C SER A 94 -1.35 -6.03 10.85
N GLU A 95 -1.30 -6.04 9.51
CA GLU A 95 -0.05 -5.83 8.77
C GLU A 95 0.55 -4.42 9.01
N LEU A 96 -0.30 -3.38 9.04
CA LEU A 96 0.16 -2.01 9.33
C LEU A 96 0.69 -1.87 10.77
N SER A 97 0.09 -2.56 11.74
CA SER A 97 0.49 -2.49 13.17
C SER A 97 1.91 -2.99 13.45
N ARG A 98 2.49 -3.77 12.52
CA ARG A 98 3.87 -4.25 12.61
C ARG A 98 4.90 -3.13 12.47
N TYR A 99 4.53 -2.01 11.84
CA TYR A 99 5.48 -0.97 11.43
C TYR A 99 5.09 0.44 11.87
N TYR A 100 3.83 0.67 12.23
CA TYR A 100 3.27 2.01 12.43
C TYR A 100 2.55 2.10 13.78
N SER A 101 2.72 3.23 14.45
CA SER A 101 2.19 3.49 15.80
C SER A 101 0.80 4.12 15.77
N SER A 102 0.54 5.04 14.83
CA SER A 102 -0.79 5.61 14.60
C SER A 102 -1.35 5.07 13.29
N ILE A 103 -2.54 4.44 13.33
CA ILE A 103 -3.13 3.76 12.17
C ILE A 103 -4.60 4.20 12.03
N ASN A 104 -4.86 5.04 11.03
CA ASN A 104 -6.22 5.42 10.65
C ASN A 104 -6.57 4.71 9.35
N VAL A 105 -7.54 3.79 9.40
CA VAL A 105 -8.03 3.06 8.23
C VAL A 105 -9.53 3.25 8.14
N CYS A 106 -10.01 3.61 6.96
CA CYS A 106 -11.41 3.62 6.59
C CYS A 106 -11.58 2.97 5.22
N ASN A 107 -12.81 2.63 4.85
CA ASN A 107 -13.13 2.14 3.51
C ASN A 107 -14.42 2.76 3.00
N ASP A 108 -14.50 2.83 1.68
CA ASP A 108 -15.74 3.05 0.95
C ASP A 108 -15.88 1.94 -0.09
N ALA A 109 -16.98 1.20 -0.01
CA ALA A 109 -17.15 -0.07 -0.72
C ALA A 109 -15.90 -0.97 -0.60
N ALA A 110 -15.34 -1.42 -1.72
CA ALA A 110 -14.16 -2.29 -1.75
C ALA A 110 -12.81 -1.54 -1.71
N MET A 111 -12.81 -0.22 -1.51
CA MET A 111 -11.60 0.59 -1.50
C MET A 111 -11.25 0.99 -0.09
N VAL A 112 -10.06 0.59 0.37
CA VAL A 112 -9.52 1.06 1.64
C VAL A 112 -8.73 2.35 1.43
N TYR A 113 -8.76 3.23 2.42
CA TYR A 113 -7.92 4.40 2.55
C TYR A 113 -7.27 4.35 3.92
N PHE A 114 -5.99 4.69 4.00
CA PHE A 114 -5.31 4.74 5.28
C PHE A 114 -4.29 5.86 5.35
N LYS A 115 -4.04 6.29 6.59
CA LYS A 115 -2.95 7.17 6.98
C LYS A 115 -2.33 6.61 8.25
N CYS A 116 -1.02 6.39 8.18
CA CYS A 116 -0.21 5.85 9.25
C CYS A 116 0.96 6.78 9.58
N LEU A 117 1.42 6.72 10.83
CA LEU A 117 2.68 7.32 11.27
C LEU A 117 3.59 6.21 11.78
N LYS A 118 4.87 6.25 11.38
CA LYS A 118 5.89 5.31 11.86
C LYS A 118 6.35 5.73 13.25
#